data_AF-A0A852ZML5-F1
#
_entry.id   AF-A0A852ZML5-F1
#
_cell.length_a   1.000
_cell.length_b   1.000
_cell.length_c   1.000
_cell.angle_alpha   90.00
_cell.angle_beta   90.00
_cell.angle_gamma   90.00
#
_symmetry.space_group_name_H-M   'P 1'
#
loop_
_entity.id
_entity.type
_entity.pdbx_description
1 polymer ?
#
loop_
_entity_poly.entity_id
_entity_poly.type
_entity_poly.pdbx_seq_one_letter_code
_entity_poly.pdbx_strand_id
1 'polypeptide(L)'
;MDSQVGRREVRMRRWTGRLDPGTCPVVIAHRGASGDAPENTLAAFSAALDQGADFIETDVRRTADGELVLFHDADLLRTTDAVQVFPGRSPWRPRDFTLDELRRLDAGSWNDERFAGQRIPTLREALDLVRGSRTGLLLELKRPSEEDDLAGEVAAALDRHLVGSGASVPQVVIGSIERDHAARYRHLRPEATVGALVVRAHSPLAELEEIAGYADFIGTGQPSFPQDQVERLHKLGLGVLLNTSTAADVLGMVPYGIDGVVTDYPGRIVRALRDGESFCVEAESLLSVAEASGGLTTQPNQGMNGCKWSGDAQLLVDSSGPGDRFRATFDLDRAGPWSMALTVSKDRDGGQYLLSVDGEAVGPPVDTYRPALARQTLTLPDRVLSEGPHVLEAVVVGRDPRSAGFALGLDVLEFDRRTA
;
A
#
# COMPACT_ATOMS: atom_id res chain seq x y z
N MET A 1 -6.34 34.09 33.59
CA MET A 1 -5.28 34.19 32.57
C MET A 1 -5.24 32.84 31.88
N ASP A 2 -6.01 32.71 30.81
CA ASP A 2 -6.08 31.50 29.99
C ASP A 2 -4.76 31.32 29.25
N SER A 3 -4.06 30.22 29.54
CA SER A 3 -2.92 29.78 28.76
C SER A 3 -3.42 29.12 27.49
N GLN A 4 -3.47 29.88 26.40
CA GLN A 4 -3.58 29.36 25.04
C GLN A 4 -2.38 28.44 24.76
N VAL A 5 -2.59 27.14 24.87
CA VAL A 5 -1.72 26.15 24.22
C VAL A 5 -2.01 26.26 22.72
N GLY A 6 -1.18 27.03 22.02
CA GLY A 6 -1.25 27.14 20.57
C GLY A 6 -1.05 25.76 19.94
N ARG A 7 -2.13 25.18 19.38
CA ARG A 7 -2.01 24.09 18.42
C ARG A 7 -1.15 24.61 17.27
N ARG A 8 0.07 24.08 17.10
CA ARG A 8 0.84 24.31 15.88
C ARG A 8 0.01 23.75 14.72
N GLU A 9 -0.48 24.62 13.83
CA GLU A 9 -0.99 24.21 12.53
C GLU A 9 0.08 23.37 11.83
N VAL A 10 -0.18 22.08 11.62
CA VAL A 10 0.63 21.24 10.75
C VAL A 10 0.29 21.67 9.32
N ARG A 11 1.03 22.63 8.77
CA ARG A 11 0.92 23.00 7.36
C ARG A 11 1.42 21.83 6.51
N MET A 12 0.57 21.30 5.64
CA MET A 12 0.95 20.36 4.59
C MET A 12 2.11 20.95 3.78
N ARG A 13 3.19 20.20 3.58
CA ARG A 13 4.21 20.59 2.59
C ARG A 13 3.58 20.42 1.21
N ARG A 14 3.41 21.52 0.46
CA ARG A 14 2.91 21.46 -0.91
C ARG A 14 3.91 20.67 -1.77
N TRP A 15 3.52 19.51 -2.27
CA TRP A 15 4.36 18.66 -3.10
C TRP A 15 4.31 19.12 -4.56
N THR A 16 5.45 19.47 -5.15
CA THR A 16 5.50 20.03 -6.51
C THR A 16 5.89 18.98 -7.56
N GLY A 17 5.63 17.69 -7.30
CA GLY A 17 6.03 16.59 -8.17
C GLY A 17 7.45 16.08 -7.91
N ARG A 18 8.32 16.93 -7.35
CA ARG A 18 9.70 16.61 -6.99
C ARG A 18 9.96 16.90 -5.51
N LEU A 19 10.87 16.16 -4.92
CA LEU A 19 11.36 16.33 -3.58
C LEU A 19 12.80 16.87 -3.53
N ASP A 20 13.13 17.54 -2.42
CA ASP A 20 14.51 17.94 -2.15
C ASP A 20 15.38 16.69 -1.89
N PRO A 21 16.67 16.69 -2.30
CA PRO A 21 17.56 15.57 -2.01
C PRO A 21 17.58 15.22 -0.51
N GLY A 22 17.39 13.94 -0.19
CA GLY A 22 17.44 13.43 1.19
C GLY A 22 16.12 13.48 1.96
N THR A 23 14.99 13.84 1.34
CA THR A 23 13.66 13.65 1.94
C THR A 23 13.07 12.29 1.56
N CYS A 24 12.32 11.68 2.46
CA CYS A 24 11.59 10.44 2.17
C CYS A 24 10.57 10.63 1.02
N PRO A 25 10.40 9.63 0.13
CA PRO A 25 9.41 9.69 -0.93
C PRO A 25 8.00 9.81 -0.35
N VAL A 26 7.11 10.49 -1.08
CA VAL A 26 5.68 10.56 -0.70
C VAL A 26 5.01 9.21 -0.89
N VAL A 27 4.11 8.83 0.04
CA VAL A 27 3.32 7.60 -0.11
C VAL A 27 1.95 7.91 -0.70
N ILE A 28 1.66 7.28 -1.83
CA ILE A 28 0.46 7.47 -2.62
C ILE A 28 -0.34 6.17 -2.62
N ALA A 29 -1.52 6.20 -2.00
CA ALA A 29 -2.42 5.05 -1.90
C ALA A 29 -3.15 4.82 -3.22
N HIS A 30 -2.76 3.79 -3.97
CA HIS A 30 -3.27 3.46 -5.30
C HIS A 30 -4.75 3.05 -5.23
N ARG A 31 -5.63 3.90 -5.77
CA ARG A 31 -7.10 3.73 -5.67
C ARG A 31 -7.59 3.64 -4.21
N GLY A 32 -6.87 4.27 -3.28
CA GLY A 32 -7.03 4.09 -1.83
C GLY A 32 -6.13 2.99 -1.27
N ALA A 33 -6.43 2.48 -0.07
CA ALA A 33 -5.77 1.29 0.47
C ALA A 33 -6.36 0.01 -0.17
N SER A 34 -6.22 -0.11 -1.49
CA SER A 34 -6.86 -1.11 -2.35
C SER A 34 -6.47 -2.56 -2.00
N GLY A 35 -5.32 -2.75 -1.36
CA GLY A 35 -4.90 -4.04 -0.81
C GLY A 35 -5.71 -4.49 0.41
N ASP A 36 -6.36 -3.56 1.12
CA ASP A 36 -7.11 -3.82 2.36
C ASP A 36 -8.64 -3.63 2.22
N ALA A 37 -9.08 -2.86 1.21
CA ALA A 37 -10.47 -2.46 0.98
C ALA A 37 -10.75 -2.32 -0.54
N PRO A 38 -12.02 -2.38 -0.99
CA PRO A 38 -12.36 -2.30 -2.42
C PRO A 38 -11.88 -0.99 -3.04
N GLU A 39 -11.11 -1.08 -4.11
CA GLU A 39 -10.52 0.05 -4.83
C GLU A 39 -11.56 1.11 -5.22
N ASN A 40 -11.14 2.38 -5.24
CA ASN A 40 -11.99 3.52 -5.59
C ASN A 40 -13.32 3.57 -4.80
N THR A 41 -13.29 3.28 -3.50
CA THR A 41 -14.44 3.45 -2.59
C THR A 41 -14.09 4.37 -1.42
N LEU A 42 -15.10 4.96 -0.78
CA LEU A 42 -14.87 5.76 0.42
C LEU A 42 -14.26 4.93 1.56
N ALA A 43 -14.53 3.62 1.62
CA ALA A 43 -13.87 2.73 2.58
C ALA A 43 -12.35 2.63 2.35
N ALA A 44 -11.91 2.42 1.10
CA ALA A 44 -10.49 2.37 0.77
C ALA A 44 -9.80 3.73 0.98
N PHE A 45 -10.50 4.82 0.71
CA PHE A 45 -9.96 6.16 0.96
C PHE A 45 -9.84 6.47 2.46
N SER A 46 -10.84 6.12 3.26
CA SER A 46 -10.78 6.27 4.72
C SER A 46 -9.63 5.43 5.30
N ALA A 47 -9.47 4.20 4.84
CA ALA A 47 -8.35 3.36 5.27
C ALA A 47 -6.99 3.97 4.92
N ALA A 48 -6.84 4.56 3.72
CA ALA A 48 -5.60 5.24 3.34
C ALA A 48 -5.29 6.46 4.23
N LEU A 49 -6.31 7.23 4.63
CA LEU A 49 -6.17 8.33 5.59
C LEU A 49 -5.67 7.83 6.94
N ASP A 50 -6.30 6.76 7.47
CA ASP A 50 -5.97 6.15 8.76
C ASP A 50 -4.55 5.55 8.75
N GLN A 51 -4.15 4.96 7.62
CA GLN A 51 -2.81 4.42 7.39
C GLN A 51 -1.75 5.50 7.17
N GLY A 52 -2.17 6.75 6.99
CA GLY A 52 -1.30 7.91 6.96
C GLY A 52 -0.62 8.18 5.63
N ALA A 53 -1.21 7.77 4.52
CA ALA A 53 -0.77 8.11 3.17
C ALA A 53 -0.71 9.64 2.97
N ASP A 54 0.25 10.11 2.16
CA ASP A 54 0.39 11.53 1.82
C ASP A 54 -0.58 11.93 0.70
N PHE A 55 -0.87 11.00 -0.21
CA PHE A 55 -1.89 11.15 -1.24
C PHE A 55 -2.75 9.90 -1.37
N ILE A 56 -3.98 10.09 -1.81
CA ILE A 56 -4.81 9.02 -2.36
C ILE A 56 -4.83 9.20 -3.87
N GLU A 57 -4.37 8.20 -4.59
CA GLU A 57 -4.55 8.15 -6.03
C GLU A 57 -5.94 7.58 -6.36
N THR A 58 -6.57 8.11 -7.40
CA THR A 58 -7.89 7.66 -7.84
C THR A 58 -8.16 8.04 -9.30
N ASP A 59 -9.08 7.31 -9.94
CA ASP A 59 -9.32 7.37 -11.36
C ASP A 59 -10.59 8.15 -11.70
N VAL A 60 -10.47 9.30 -12.35
CA VAL A 60 -11.64 10.13 -12.68
C VAL A 60 -12.28 9.69 -13.99
N ARG A 61 -13.59 9.48 -13.97
CA ARG A 61 -14.45 9.23 -15.13
C ARG A 61 -15.70 10.09 -15.09
N ARG A 62 -16.38 10.19 -16.24
CA ARG A 62 -17.61 10.95 -16.42
C ARG A 62 -18.82 10.02 -16.57
N THR A 63 -19.94 10.40 -15.95
CA THR A 63 -21.26 9.76 -16.13
C THR A 63 -22.03 10.33 -17.33
N ALA A 64 -23.15 9.70 -17.71
CA ALA A 64 -24.00 10.16 -18.80
C ALA A 64 -24.58 11.56 -18.58
N ASP A 65 -24.86 11.91 -17.33
CA ASP A 65 -25.37 13.21 -16.88
C ASP A 65 -24.26 14.23 -16.54
N GLY A 66 -22.99 13.88 -16.77
CA GLY A 66 -21.85 14.80 -16.64
C GLY A 66 -21.30 14.96 -15.22
N GLU A 67 -21.66 14.07 -14.30
CA GLU A 67 -21.03 14.00 -12.98
C GLU A 67 -19.67 13.29 -13.08
N LEU A 68 -18.75 13.69 -12.21
CA LEU A 68 -17.41 13.11 -12.11
C LEU A 68 -17.39 12.04 -11.02
N VAL A 69 -17.10 10.81 -11.42
CA VAL A 69 -17.05 9.62 -10.55
C VAL A 69 -15.65 9.02 -10.54
N LEU A 70 -15.37 8.23 -9.49
CA LEU A 70 -14.08 7.63 -9.24
C LEU A 70 -14.13 6.13 -9.55
N PHE A 71 -13.52 5.72 -10.65
CA PHE A 71 -13.64 4.36 -11.17
C PHE A 71 -12.55 4.03 -12.21
N HIS A 72 -11.82 2.93 -12.01
CA HIS A 72 -10.65 2.59 -12.85
C HIS A 72 -11.01 2.13 -14.26
N ASP A 73 -11.86 1.11 -14.40
CA ASP A 73 -12.05 0.39 -15.66
C ASP A 73 -12.97 1.13 -16.64
N ALA A 74 -12.87 0.80 -17.93
CA ALA A 74 -13.75 1.37 -18.95
C ALA A 74 -15.20 0.82 -18.86
N ASP A 75 -15.39 -0.31 -18.18
CA ASP A 75 -16.68 -0.94 -17.91
C ASP A 75 -16.85 -1.27 -16.42
N LEU A 76 -18.09 -1.42 -15.98
CA LEU A 76 -18.46 -1.61 -14.58
C LEU A 76 -18.31 -3.07 -14.10
N LEU A 77 -17.80 -3.99 -14.92
CA LEU A 77 -18.04 -5.43 -14.73
C LEU A 77 -17.18 -6.05 -13.63
N ARG A 78 -15.94 -5.58 -13.46
CA ARG A 78 -14.97 -6.20 -12.53
C ARG A 78 -15.29 -5.91 -11.07
N THR A 79 -15.69 -4.67 -10.77
CA THR A 79 -15.77 -4.15 -9.40
C THR A 79 -17.18 -3.74 -9.00
N THR A 80 -18.21 -4.19 -9.73
CA THR A 80 -19.61 -3.93 -9.36
C THR A 80 -20.55 -5.09 -9.72
N ASP A 81 -21.80 -4.99 -9.28
CA ASP A 81 -22.92 -5.87 -9.62
C ASP A 81 -23.77 -5.36 -10.81
N ALA A 82 -23.17 -4.62 -11.74
CA ALA A 82 -23.88 -3.95 -12.83
C ALA A 82 -24.71 -4.87 -13.73
N VAL A 83 -24.25 -6.10 -13.97
CA VAL A 83 -24.99 -7.08 -14.78
C VAL A 83 -26.24 -7.57 -14.04
N GLN A 84 -26.16 -7.74 -12.73
CA GLN A 84 -27.29 -8.17 -11.90
C GLN A 84 -28.33 -7.05 -11.75
N VAL A 85 -27.87 -5.81 -11.53
CA VAL A 85 -28.76 -4.65 -11.34
C VAL A 85 -29.37 -4.17 -12.66
N PHE A 86 -28.65 -4.32 -13.78
CA PHE A 86 -29.06 -3.89 -15.12
C PHE A 86 -28.87 -4.98 -16.20
N PRO A 87 -29.56 -6.14 -16.12
CA PRO A 87 -29.31 -7.32 -16.97
C PRO A 87 -29.63 -7.12 -18.45
N GLY A 88 -30.39 -6.08 -18.81
CA GLY A 88 -30.76 -5.74 -20.18
C GLY A 88 -29.97 -4.58 -20.78
N ARG A 89 -28.97 -4.05 -20.08
CA ARG A 89 -28.20 -2.87 -20.53
C ARG A 89 -26.83 -3.29 -21.02
N SER A 90 -26.36 -2.71 -22.11
CA SER A 90 -25.00 -2.91 -22.61
C SER A 90 -24.68 -1.80 -23.62
N PRO A 91 -23.42 -1.31 -23.70
CA PRO A 91 -22.29 -1.69 -22.84
C PRO A 91 -22.38 -1.06 -21.44
N TRP A 92 -21.73 -1.68 -20.45
CA TRP A 92 -21.72 -1.20 -19.05
C TRP A 92 -20.62 -0.16 -18.79
N ARG A 93 -20.49 0.86 -19.64
CA ARG A 93 -19.47 1.90 -19.45
C ARG A 93 -20.00 2.97 -18.49
N PRO A 94 -19.22 3.51 -17.54
CA PRO A 94 -19.69 4.55 -16.62
C PRO A 94 -20.40 5.74 -17.31
N ARG A 95 -19.88 6.16 -18.48
CA ARG A 95 -20.44 7.23 -19.33
C ARG A 95 -21.83 6.96 -19.91
N ASP A 96 -22.30 5.72 -19.88
CA ASP A 96 -23.62 5.34 -20.38
C ASP A 96 -24.66 5.29 -19.26
N PHE A 97 -24.30 5.62 -18.02
CA PHE A 97 -25.16 5.58 -16.83
C PHE A 97 -25.16 6.95 -16.15
N THR A 98 -26.31 7.36 -15.63
CA THR A 98 -26.42 8.55 -14.77
C THR A 98 -25.82 8.28 -13.39
N LEU A 99 -25.49 9.33 -12.64
CA LEU A 99 -24.99 9.15 -11.26
C LEU A 99 -25.99 8.38 -10.39
N ASP A 100 -27.28 8.67 -10.51
CA ASP A 100 -28.33 7.99 -9.76
C ASP A 100 -28.42 6.50 -10.09
N GLU A 101 -28.16 6.11 -11.35
CA GLU A 101 -28.07 4.71 -11.74
C GLU A 101 -26.83 4.03 -11.17
N LEU A 102 -25.65 4.69 -11.25
CA LEU A 102 -24.41 4.16 -10.70
C LEU A 102 -24.47 3.98 -9.18
N ARG A 103 -25.18 4.87 -8.46
CA ARG A 103 -25.40 4.76 -7.01
C ARG A 103 -26.24 3.55 -6.58
N ARG A 104 -26.87 2.85 -7.52
CA ARG A 104 -27.59 1.60 -7.23
C ARG A 104 -26.67 0.38 -7.18
N LEU A 105 -25.44 0.52 -7.68
CA LEU A 105 -24.47 -0.57 -7.76
C LEU A 105 -23.78 -0.77 -6.41
N ASP A 106 -23.48 -2.02 -6.10
CA ASP A 106 -22.56 -2.40 -5.03
C ASP A 106 -21.14 -2.44 -5.58
N ALA A 107 -20.28 -1.56 -5.08
CA ALA A 107 -18.87 -1.46 -5.47
C ALA A 107 -17.90 -2.10 -4.47
N GLY A 108 -18.39 -2.87 -3.48
CA GLY A 108 -17.59 -3.43 -2.39
C GLY A 108 -17.71 -4.94 -2.20
N SER A 109 -18.87 -5.53 -2.45
CA SER A 109 -19.14 -6.96 -2.22
C SER A 109 -18.23 -7.89 -3.04
N TRP A 110 -17.71 -7.42 -4.19
CA TRP A 110 -16.75 -8.19 -5.00
C TRP A 110 -15.41 -8.41 -4.29
N ASN A 111 -15.05 -7.54 -3.35
CA ASN A 111 -13.80 -7.59 -2.59
C ASN A 111 -13.97 -8.44 -1.33
N ASP A 112 -14.97 -8.13 -0.51
CA ASP A 112 -15.33 -8.85 0.71
C ASP A 112 -16.77 -8.47 1.12
N GLU A 113 -17.54 -9.43 1.65
CA GLU A 113 -18.93 -9.21 2.10
C GLU A 113 -19.04 -8.11 3.17
N ARG A 114 -17.99 -7.90 3.98
CA ARG A 114 -17.96 -6.82 4.98
C ARG A 114 -18.04 -5.42 4.37
N PHE A 115 -17.73 -5.28 3.08
CA PHE A 115 -17.82 -4.03 2.32
C PHE A 115 -19.10 -3.95 1.48
N ALA A 116 -20.06 -4.86 1.68
CA ALA A 116 -21.34 -4.78 1.01
C ALA A 116 -22.00 -3.42 1.21
N GLY A 117 -22.55 -2.87 0.12
CA GLY A 117 -23.17 -1.56 0.14
C GLY A 117 -22.23 -0.37 -0.12
N GLN A 118 -20.92 -0.58 -0.31
CA GLN A 118 -20.06 0.49 -0.83
C GLN A 118 -20.57 0.95 -2.20
N ARG A 119 -20.34 2.23 -2.52
CA ARG A 119 -20.79 2.88 -3.75
C ARG A 119 -19.61 3.42 -4.54
N ILE A 120 -19.81 3.58 -5.85
CA ILE A 120 -18.90 4.35 -6.70
C ILE A 120 -18.93 5.81 -6.21
N PRO A 121 -17.83 6.35 -5.68
CA PRO A 121 -17.79 7.70 -5.16
C PRO A 121 -17.77 8.74 -6.29
N THR A 122 -18.29 9.92 -6.00
CA THR A 122 -18.05 11.13 -6.79
C THR A 122 -16.72 11.77 -6.43
N LEU A 123 -16.17 12.60 -7.33
CA LEU A 123 -15.02 13.44 -7.02
C LEU A 123 -15.30 14.39 -5.84
N ARG A 124 -16.55 14.88 -5.72
CA ARG A 124 -16.96 15.74 -4.61
C ARG A 124 -16.84 15.02 -3.27
N GLU A 125 -17.37 13.81 -3.19
CA GLU A 125 -17.36 13.01 -1.96
C GLU A 125 -15.91 12.70 -1.52
N ALA A 126 -15.00 12.44 -2.46
CA ALA A 126 -13.58 12.26 -2.14
C ALA A 126 -12.91 13.56 -1.65
N LEU A 127 -13.17 14.70 -2.31
CA LEU A 127 -12.67 16.01 -1.87
C LEU A 127 -13.18 16.40 -0.48
N ASP A 128 -14.44 16.08 -0.18
CA ASP A 128 -15.04 16.30 1.14
C ASP A 128 -14.41 15.38 2.20
N LEU A 129 -14.14 14.11 1.85
CA LEU A 129 -13.49 13.14 2.75
C LEU A 129 -12.08 13.57 3.16
N VAL A 130 -11.27 14.05 2.21
CA VAL A 130 -9.89 14.48 2.50
C VAL A 130 -9.79 15.90 3.09
N ARG A 131 -10.90 16.64 3.15
CA ARG A 131 -10.92 18.03 3.63
C ARG A 131 -10.44 18.12 5.08
N GLY A 132 -9.49 19.01 5.34
CA GLY A 132 -8.92 19.21 6.67
C GLY A 132 -7.93 18.11 7.10
N SER A 133 -7.70 17.11 6.26
CA SER A 133 -6.61 16.15 6.43
C SER A 133 -5.29 16.69 5.87
N ARG A 134 -4.19 16.02 6.20
CA ARG A 134 -2.87 16.26 5.58
C ARG A 134 -2.65 15.47 4.29
N THR A 135 -3.67 14.75 3.82
CA THR A 135 -3.60 13.86 2.67
C THR A 135 -4.20 14.55 1.45
N GLY A 136 -3.48 14.54 0.33
CA GLY A 136 -3.93 15.09 -0.93
C GLY A 136 -4.61 14.05 -1.82
N LEU A 137 -5.01 14.47 -3.01
CA LEU A 137 -5.49 13.59 -4.07
C LEU A 137 -4.54 13.64 -5.27
N LEU A 138 -4.24 12.48 -5.83
CA LEU A 138 -3.68 12.34 -7.18
C LEU A 138 -4.79 11.82 -8.08
N LEU A 139 -5.31 12.67 -8.96
CA LEU A 139 -6.40 12.32 -9.86
C LEU A 139 -5.83 11.86 -11.20
N GLU A 140 -5.98 10.58 -11.53
CA GLU A 140 -5.72 10.09 -12.88
C GLU A 140 -6.92 10.44 -13.80
N LEU A 141 -6.67 11.16 -14.88
CA LEU A 141 -7.69 11.46 -15.88
C LEU A 141 -7.86 10.29 -16.86
N LYS A 142 -8.81 9.39 -16.60
CA LYS A 142 -9.09 8.27 -17.51
C LYS A 142 -9.83 8.74 -18.76
N ARG A 143 -9.34 8.34 -19.93
CA ARG A 143 -10.01 8.65 -21.21
C ARG A 143 -11.35 7.92 -21.32
N PRO A 144 -12.49 8.63 -21.52
CA PRO A 144 -13.77 8.00 -21.84
C PRO A 144 -13.99 7.84 -23.37
N SER A 145 -13.43 8.75 -24.16
CA SER A 145 -13.31 8.78 -25.63
C SER A 145 -12.39 9.94 -26.08
N GLU A 146 -12.08 10.05 -27.38
CA GLU A 146 -11.25 11.14 -27.95
C GLU A 146 -11.92 12.54 -27.91
N GLU A 147 -13.21 12.63 -27.61
CA GLU A 147 -14.02 13.87 -27.75
C GLU A 147 -14.34 14.60 -26.43
N ASP A 148 -13.96 14.06 -25.26
CA ASP A 148 -14.34 14.62 -23.96
C ASP A 148 -13.22 15.49 -23.34
N ASP A 149 -13.48 16.77 -23.00
CA ASP A 149 -12.54 17.65 -22.28
C ASP A 149 -12.58 17.39 -20.76
N LEU A 150 -12.28 16.16 -20.35
CA LEU A 150 -12.28 15.76 -18.94
C LEU A 150 -11.34 16.63 -18.09
N ALA A 151 -10.23 17.09 -18.67
CA ALA A 151 -9.32 18.03 -18.02
C ALA A 151 -10.02 19.36 -17.68
N GLY A 152 -10.78 19.92 -18.62
CA GLY A 152 -11.61 21.11 -18.40
C GLY A 152 -12.72 20.90 -17.36
N GLU A 153 -13.39 19.75 -17.40
CA GLU A 153 -14.45 19.41 -16.45
C GLU A 153 -13.91 19.27 -15.02
N VAL A 154 -12.78 18.59 -14.84
CA VAL A 154 -12.10 18.47 -13.54
C VAL A 154 -11.62 19.84 -13.05
N ALA A 155 -11.00 20.64 -13.91
CA ALA A 155 -10.56 22.00 -13.54
C ALA A 155 -11.74 22.86 -13.06
N ALA A 156 -12.87 22.81 -13.76
CA ALA A 156 -14.08 23.52 -13.37
C ALA A 156 -14.71 22.97 -12.08
N ALA A 157 -14.67 21.65 -11.86
CA ALA A 157 -15.15 21.04 -10.63
C ALA A 157 -14.31 21.43 -9.42
N LEU A 158 -12.98 21.46 -9.57
CA LEU A 158 -12.06 21.92 -8.54
C LEU A 158 -12.26 23.40 -8.24
N ASP A 159 -12.40 24.28 -9.22
CA ASP A 159 -12.70 25.70 -8.97
C ASP A 159 -13.96 25.86 -8.10
N ARG A 160 -15.03 25.12 -8.41
CA ARG A 160 -16.29 25.18 -7.64
C ARG A 160 -16.14 24.66 -6.21
N HIS A 161 -15.20 23.76 -5.94
CA HIS A 161 -15.04 23.13 -4.62
C HIS A 161 -13.93 23.75 -3.77
N LEU A 162 -12.98 24.44 -4.39
CA LEU A 162 -11.85 25.08 -3.71
C LEU A 162 -12.07 26.58 -3.45
N VAL A 163 -13.02 27.22 -4.14
CA VAL A 163 -13.40 28.62 -3.89
C VAL A 163 -14.33 28.71 -2.66
N GLY A 164 -13.92 29.47 -1.65
CA GLY A 164 -14.75 29.83 -0.48
C GLY A 164 -14.57 28.96 0.77
N SER A 165 -13.73 27.93 0.73
CA SER A 165 -13.40 27.12 1.90
C SER A 165 -12.33 27.82 2.76
N GLY A 166 -12.74 28.42 3.88
CA GLY A 166 -11.81 28.97 4.90
C GLY A 166 -10.95 27.93 5.64
N ALA A 167 -10.96 26.67 5.20
CA ALA A 167 -10.14 25.57 5.71
C ALA A 167 -8.96 25.30 4.76
N SER A 168 -7.89 24.67 5.28
CA SER A 168 -6.80 24.17 4.44
C SER A 168 -7.36 23.25 3.34
N VAL A 169 -7.29 23.72 2.10
CA VAL A 169 -7.69 22.96 0.93
C VAL A 169 -6.72 21.77 0.75
N PRO A 170 -7.22 20.54 0.58
CA PRO A 170 -6.37 19.40 0.27
C PRO A 170 -5.64 19.63 -1.04
N GLN A 171 -4.35 19.29 -1.10
CA GLN A 171 -3.61 19.41 -2.34
C GLN A 171 -4.14 18.42 -3.38
N VAL A 172 -4.42 18.91 -4.58
CA VAL A 172 -4.82 18.08 -5.73
C VAL A 172 -3.70 18.12 -6.77
N VAL A 173 -3.30 16.94 -7.22
CA VAL A 173 -2.32 16.71 -8.27
C VAL A 173 -2.99 15.92 -9.39
N ILE A 174 -2.63 16.20 -10.64
CA ILE A 174 -3.19 15.51 -11.80
C ILE A 174 -2.16 14.56 -12.40
N GLY A 175 -2.57 13.34 -12.71
CA GLY A 175 -1.83 12.38 -13.50
C GLY A 175 -2.61 11.99 -14.76
N SER A 176 -1.91 11.61 -15.82
CA SER A 176 -2.55 10.98 -16.97
C SER A 176 -1.58 10.08 -17.72
N ILE A 177 -2.07 8.92 -18.16
CA ILE A 177 -1.39 8.08 -19.15
C ILE A 177 -1.43 8.77 -20.53
N GLU A 178 -2.52 9.46 -20.83
CA GLU A 178 -2.73 10.22 -22.06
C GLU A 178 -2.03 11.58 -21.95
N ARG A 179 -0.94 11.76 -22.70
CA ARG A 179 -0.10 12.98 -22.64
C ARG A 179 -0.88 14.25 -22.92
N ASP A 180 -1.78 14.20 -23.91
CA ASP A 180 -2.59 15.34 -24.31
C ASP A 180 -3.50 15.83 -23.17
N HIS A 181 -4.00 14.93 -22.32
CA HIS A 181 -4.83 15.33 -21.17
C HIS A 181 -4.00 16.01 -20.07
N ALA A 182 -2.81 15.49 -19.77
CA ALA A 182 -1.89 16.13 -18.83
C ALA A 182 -1.47 17.52 -19.35
N ALA A 183 -1.07 17.62 -20.61
CA ALA A 183 -0.70 18.88 -21.24
C ALA A 183 -1.87 19.87 -21.30
N ARG A 184 -3.08 19.39 -21.62
CA ARG A 184 -4.33 20.19 -21.61
C ARG A 184 -4.61 20.73 -20.22
N TYR A 185 -4.49 19.91 -19.17
CA TYR A 185 -4.71 20.35 -17.80
C TYR A 185 -3.66 21.39 -17.37
N ARG A 186 -2.37 21.17 -17.68
CA ARG A 186 -1.30 22.16 -17.47
C ARG A 186 -1.63 23.50 -18.13
N HIS A 187 -2.13 23.49 -19.36
CA HIS A 187 -2.50 24.71 -20.07
C HIS A 187 -3.65 25.45 -19.38
N LEU A 188 -4.64 24.73 -18.86
CA LEU A 188 -5.77 25.30 -18.14
C LEU A 188 -5.39 25.81 -16.74
N ARG A 189 -4.42 25.16 -16.08
CA ARG A 189 -3.94 25.47 -14.72
C ARG A 189 -2.41 25.44 -14.67
N PRO A 190 -1.73 26.51 -15.13
CA PRO A 190 -0.27 26.56 -15.17
C PRO A 190 0.41 26.34 -13.81
N GLU A 191 -0.28 26.64 -12.71
CA GLU A 191 0.18 26.50 -11.33
C GLU A 191 -0.08 25.11 -10.70
N ALA A 192 -0.83 24.25 -11.38
CA ALA A 192 -1.13 22.91 -10.89
C ALA A 192 0.10 22.01 -10.93
N THR A 193 0.13 20.99 -10.07
CA THR A 193 1.11 19.92 -10.19
C THR A 193 0.55 18.85 -11.13
N VAL A 194 1.30 18.50 -12.18
CA VAL A 194 0.84 17.63 -13.27
C VAL A 194 1.89 16.56 -13.57
N GLY A 195 1.48 15.32 -13.80
CA GLY A 195 2.38 14.24 -14.15
C GLY A 195 1.96 13.40 -15.36
N ALA A 196 2.95 12.78 -15.99
CA ALA A 196 2.78 11.84 -17.09
C ALA A 196 3.03 10.39 -16.62
N LEU A 197 2.04 9.52 -16.72
CA LEU A 197 2.06 8.17 -16.12
C LEU A 197 2.52 7.06 -17.08
N VAL A 198 3.41 7.38 -18.03
CA VAL A 198 3.76 6.50 -19.17
C VAL A 198 5.26 6.41 -19.46
N VAL A 199 6.12 6.69 -18.47
CA VAL A 199 7.56 6.68 -18.71
C VAL A 199 8.16 5.31 -18.44
N ARG A 200 8.91 4.81 -19.42
CA ARG A 200 9.64 3.54 -19.36
C ARG A 200 11.09 3.81 -18.94
N ALA A 201 11.73 2.81 -18.36
CA ALA A 201 13.11 2.81 -17.87
C ALA A 201 14.13 3.27 -18.93
N HIS A 202 13.79 3.10 -20.21
CA HIS A 202 14.66 3.45 -21.33
C HIS A 202 13.99 4.41 -22.31
N SER A 203 13.03 5.24 -21.86
CA SER A 203 12.46 6.30 -22.69
C SER A 203 13.58 7.22 -23.23
N PRO A 204 13.63 7.51 -24.54
CA PRO A 204 14.64 8.38 -25.14
C PRO A 204 14.64 9.79 -24.55
N LEU A 205 15.79 10.46 -24.54
CA LEU A 205 15.93 11.82 -23.99
C LEU A 205 14.93 12.82 -24.61
N ALA A 206 14.75 12.79 -25.93
CA ALA A 206 13.82 13.69 -26.62
C ALA A 206 12.37 13.54 -26.14
N GLU A 207 11.96 12.32 -25.80
CA GLU A 207 10.63 12.05 -25.23
C GLU A 207 10.52 12.64 -23.81
N LEU A 208 11.59 12.53 -23.02
CA LEU A 208 11.62 13.09 -21.66
C LEU A 208 11.63 14.62 -21.67
N GLU A 209 12.33 15.25 -22.61
CA GLU A 209 12.35 16.69 -22.80
C GLU A 209 10.97 17.23 -23.20
N GLU A 210 10.24 16.51 -24.05
CA GLU A 210 8.85 16.83 -24.39
C GLU A 210 7.94 16.77 -23.15
N ILE A 211 8.06 15.70 -22.35
CA ILE A 211 7.30 15.53 -21.11
C ILE A 211 7.61 16.63 -20.10
N ALA A 212 8.89 16.99 -19.93
CA ALA A 212 9.33 18.08 -19.05
C ALA A 212 8.77 19.44 -19.45
N GLY A 213 8.27 19.60 -20.69
CA GLY A 213 7.59 20.81 -21.14
C GLY A 213 6.23 21.04 -20.48
N TYR A 214 5.58 20.01 -19.92
CA TYR A 214 4.25 20.14 -19.31
C TYR A 214 4.05 19.43 -17.97
N ALA A 215 4.89 18.46 -17.62
CA ALA A 215 4.80 17.67 -16.39
C ALA A 215 5.87 18.07 -15.37
N ASP A 216 5.57 17.92 -14.08
CA ASP A 216 6.50 18.05 -12.95
C ASP A 216 7.00 16.68 -12.46
N PHE A 217 6.30 15.60 -12.80
CA PHE A 217 6.67 14.25 -12.41
C PHE A 217 6.25 13.21 -13.44
N ILE A 218 6.83 12.03 -13.34
CA ILE A 218 6.45 10.87 -14.14
C ILE A 218 6.01 9.73 -13.23
N GLY A 219 5.11 8.88 -13.73
CA GLY A 219 4.77 7.60 -13.11
C GLY A 219 5.28 6.45 -13.97
N THR A 220 5.78 5.41 -13.32
CA THR A 220 6.19 4.18 -14.00
C THR A 220 5.59 2.94 -13.33
N GLY A 221 5.10 2.01 -14.17
CA GLY A 221 4.62 0.70 -13.73
C GLY A 221 5.74 -0.34 -13.56
N GLN A 222 7.00 0.05 -13.71
CA GLN A 222 8.13 -0.85 -13.54
C GLN A 222 8.54 -0.88 -12.07
N PRO A 223 8.82 -2.06 -11.48
CA PRO A 223 9.15 -2.19 -10.06
C PRO A 223 10.52 -1.62 -9.70
N SER A 224 11.34 -1.30 -10.69
CA SER A 224 12.66 -0.68 -10.51
C SER A 224 12.99 0.23 -11.69
N PHE A 225 13.82 1.24 -11.43
CA PHE A 225 14.26 2.20 -12.44
C PHE A 225 15.79 2.36 -12.36
N PRO A 226 16.53 2.38 -13.47
CA PRO A 226 17.97 2.62 -13.43
C PRO A 226 18.31 3.97 -12.79
N GLN A 227 19.31 4.01 -11.90
CA GLN A 227 19.71 5.23 -11.20
C GLN A 227 20.06 6.38 -12.17
N ASP A 228 20.77 6.08 -13.26
CA ASP A 228 21.16 7.08 -14.26
C ASP A 228 19.95 7.71 -14.98
N GLN A 229 18.86 6.97 -15.12
CA GLN A 229 17.61 7.48 -15.66
C GLN A 229 16.85 8.33 -14.63
N VAL A 230 16.87 7.98 -13.33
CA VAL A 230 16.34 8.86 -12.27
C VAL A 230 17.08 10.19 -12.27
N GLU A 231 18.42 10.16 -12.29
CA GLU A 231 19.24 11.36 -12.37
C GLU A 231 18.96 12.21 -13.62
N ARG A 232 18.68 11.56 -14.76
CA ARG A 232 18.32 12.25 -16.00
C ARG A 232 16.98 12.96 -15.89
N LEU A 233 15.96 12.31 -15.33
CA LEU A 233 14.65 12.90 -15.09
C LEU A 233 14.76 14.10 -14.14
N HIS A 234 15.51 13.96 -13.04
CA HIS A 234 15.76 15.05 -12.10
C HIS A 234 16.48 16.26 -12.72
N LYS A 235 17.42 16.02 -13.66
CA LYS A 235 18.10 17.10 -14.42
C LYS A 235 17.12 17.86 -15.33
N LEU A 236 16.07 17.20 -15.81
CA LEU A 236 14.98 17.82 -16.56
C LEU A 236 13.93 18.48 -15.66
N GLY A 237 14.09 18.40 -14.33
CA GLY A 237 13.15 18.95 -13.36
C GLY A 237 11.97 18.05 -13.03
N LEU A 238 11.94 16.82 -13.57
CA LEU A 238 10.88 15.84 -13.35
C LEU A 238 11.15 15.00 -12.10
N GLY A 239 10.16 14.84 -11.22
CA GLY A 239 10.19 13.82 -10.17
C GLY A 239 9.75 12.43 -10.67
N VAL A 240 10.03 11.40 -9.89
CA VAL A 240 9.84 10.00 -10.26
C VAL A 240 8.95 9.27 -9.25
N LEU A 241 7.81 8.78 -9.72
CA LEU A 241 6.89 7.95 -8.94
C LEU A 241 6.98 6.50 -9.40
N LEU A 242 7.28 5.62 -8.45
CA LEU A 242 7.36 4.19 -8.64
C LEU A 242 6.04 3.52 -8.25
N ASN A 243 5.44 2.73 -9.13
CA ASN A 243 4.36 1.84 -8.74
C ASN A 243 4.94 0.52 -8.22
N THR A 244 4.76 0.22 -6.94
CA THR A 244 5.14 -1.06 -6.33
C THR A 244 4.28 -1.38 -5.10
N SER A 245 4.17 -2.67 -4.81
CA SER A 245 3.47 -3.19 -3.62
C SER A 245 4.42 -3.63 -2.51
N THR A 246 5.74 -3.59 -2.70
CA THR A 246 6.71 -4.13 -1.74
C THR A 246 7.53 -3.04 -1.05
N ALA A 247 7.72 -3.15 0.25
CA ALA A 247 8.60 -2.25 1.01
C ALA A 247 10.07 -2.41 0.59
N ALA A 248 10.49 -3.63 0.24
CA ALA A 248 11.86 -3.91 -0.21
C ALA A 248 12.22 -3.14 -1.49
N ASP A 249 11.34 -3.12 -2.50
CA ASP A 249 11.56 -2.35 -3.73
C ASP A 249 11.67 -0.85 -3.42
N VAL A 250 10.78 -0.35 -2.55
CA VAL A 250 10.79 1.07 -2.14
C VAL A 250 12.12 1.41 -1.47
N LEU A 251 12.52 0.66 -0.44
CA LEU A 251 13.74 0.91 0.31
C LEU A 251 14.99 0.79 -0.57
N GLY A 252 15.01 -0.17 -1.51
CA GLY A 252 16.09 -0.30 -2.48
C GLY A 252 16.20 0.86 -3.47
N MET A 253 15.09 1.56 -3.73
CA MET A 253 15.02 2.69 -4.65
C MET A 253 15.19 4.07 -3.97
N VAL A 254 15.00 4.17 -2.65
CA VAL A 254 15.21 5.40 -1.88
C VAL A 254 16.60 6.01 -2.10
N PRO A 255 17.72 5.25 -2.07
CA PRO A 255 19.06 5.79 -2.34
C PRO A 255 19.22 6.37 -3.75
N TYR A 256 18.42 5.93 -4.72
CA TYR A 256 18.45 6.43 -6.09
C TYR A 256 17.61 7.72 -6.26
N GLY A 257 16.94 8.17 -5.20
CA GLY A 257 16.24 9.45 -5.17
C GLY A 257 14.83 9.44 -5.75
N ILE A 258 14.11 8.32 -5.68
CA ILE A 258 12.68 8.34 -6.05
C ILE A 258 11.90 9.38 -5.23
N ASP A 259 10.93 10.03 -5.85
CA ASP A 259 10.17 11.14 -5.24
C ASP A 259 8.84 10.69 -4.64
N GLY A 260 8.29 9.56 -5.11
CA GLY A 260 7.05 9.01 -4.59
C GLY A 260 6.87 7.53 -4.90
N VAL A 261 5.99 6.89 -4.14
CA VAL A 261 5.60 5.50 -4.32
C VAL A 261 4.07 5.42 -4.42
N VAL A 262 3.59 4.81 -5.50
CA VAL A 262 2.19 4.44 -5.69
C VAL A 262 2.04 2.97 -5.28
N THR A 263 1.15 2.67 -4.34
CA THR A 263 1.06 1.33 -3.73
C THR A 263 -0.36 0.97 -3.30
N ASP A 264 -0.70 -0.32 -3.40
CA ASP A 264 -1.96 -0.87 -2.90
C ASP A 264 -1.97 -1.01 -1.36
N TYR A 265 -0.79 -1.00 -0.72
CA TYR A 265 -0.62 -1.22 0.73
C TYR A 265 0.04 -0.02 1.42
N PRO A 266 -0.58 1.17 1.45
CA PRO A 266 0.06 2.40 1.91
C PRO A 266 0.54 2.31 3.36
N GLY A 267 -0.18 1.62 4.25
CA GLY A 267 0.24 1.44 5.64
C GLY A 267 1.57 0.69 5.78
N ARG A 268 1.84 -0.30 4.92
CA ARG A 268 3.12 -1.04 4.92
C ARG A 268 4.27 -0.13 4.49
N ILE A 269 4.06 0.67 3.45
CA ILE A 269 5.09 1.58 2.93
C ILE A 269 5.29 2.78 3.86
N VAL A 270 4.22 3.36 4.41
CA VAL A 270 4.31 4.42 5.42
C VAL A 270 5.09 3.94 6.63
N ARG A 271 4.83 2.72 7.12
CA ARG A 271 5.62 2.08 8.18
C ARG A 271 7.08 1.98 7.76
N ALA A 272 7.38 1.29 6.65
CA ALA A 272 8.75 1.12 6.16
C ALA A 272 9.54 2.43 5.92
N LEU A 273 8.88 3.51 5.49
CA LEU A 273 9.54 4.80 5.22
C LEU A 273 9.65 5.71 6.45
N ARG A 274 8.66 5.69 7.36
CA ARG A 274 8.79 6.34 8.68
C ARG A 274 9.86 5.64 9.50
N ASP A 275 9.89 4.34 9.34
CA ASP A 275 10.74 3.43 10.05
C ASP A 275 11.84 2.98 9.10
N GLY A 276 12.73 3.86 8.62
CA GLY A 276 13.99 3.50 7.91
C GLY A 276 14.99 2.72 8.79
N GLU A 277 14.43 1.83 9.59
CA GLU A 277 14.74 1.35 10.93
C GLU A 277 13.89 0.09 11.22
N SER A 278 12.85 -0.24 10.41
CA SER A 278 12.05 -1.45 10.52
C SER A 278 12.02 -2.26 9.23
N PHE A 279 12.16 -3.57 9.32
CA PHE A 279 12.07 -4.49 8.18
C PHE A 279 11.39 -5.79 8.62
N CYS A 280 10.95 -6.59 7.66
CA CYS A 280 10.32 -7.88 7.92
C CYS A 280 10.97 -8.98 7.10
N VAL A 281 10.97 -10.19 7.66
CA VAL A 281 11.44 -11.42 7.04
C VAL A 281 10.25 -12.35 6.96
N GLU A 282 9.76 -12.58 5.74
CA GLU A 282 8.74 -13.60 5.47
C GLU A 282 9.33 -14.97 5.81
N ALA A 283 8.67 -15.74 6.67
CA ALA A 283 9.27 -16.95 7.24
C ALA A 283 9.49 -18.03 6.17
N GLU A 284 8.66 -18.10 5.13
CA GLU A 284 8.84 -19.03 4.01
C GLU A 284 10.10 -18.76 3.19
N SER A 285 10.62 -17.52 3.22
CA SER A 285 11.90 -17.18 2.58
C SER A 285 13.09 -17.86 3.27
N LEU A 286 12.93 -18.22 4.55
CA LEU A 286 13.94 -18.89 5.36
C LEU A 286 14.08 -20.37 5.05
N LEU A 287 13.18 -20.98 4.26
CA LEU A 287 13.18 -22.42 4.00
C LEU A 287 14.54 -22.95 3.51
N SER A 288 15.23 -22.19 2.67
CA SER A 288 16.52 -22.60 2.09
C SER A 288 17.70 -22.56 3.08
N VAL A 289 17.54 -21.85 4.19
CA VAL A 289 18.54 -21.64 5.25
C VAL A 289 18.06 -22.17 6.61
N ALA A 290 16.96 -22.92 6.61
CA ALA A 290 16.36 -23.50 7.79
C ALA A 290 16.74 -24.97 7.97
N GLU A 291 16.87 -25.37 9.24
CA GLU A 291 17.08 -26.75 9.66
C GLU A 291 15.99 -27.11 10.68
N ALA A 292 15.41 -28.31 10.56
CA ALA A 292 14.48 -28.82 11.56
C ALA A 292 14.71 -30.31 11.83
N SER A 293 14.33 -30.75 13.03
CA SER A 293 14.30 -32.17 13.40
C SER A 293 13.28 -32.96 12.56
N GLY A 294 12.19 -32.31 12.14
CA GLY A 294 11.15 -32.90 11.31
C GLY A 294 10.99 -32.20 9.97
N GLY A 295 9.77 -32.21 9.42
CA GLY A 295 9.46 -31.68 8.09
C GLY A 295 9.46 -30.15 8.05
N LEU A 296 9.95 -29.59 6.94
CA LEU A 296 9.82 -28.17 6.61
C LEU A 296 9.12 -28.03 5.27
N THR A 297 8.02 -27.30 5.24
CA THR A 297 7.26 -27.04 4.02
C THR A 297 6.72 -25.61 4.00
N THR A 298 6.41 -25.09 2.82
CA THR A 298 5.62 -23.87 2.68
C THR A 298 4.15 -24.22 2.54
N GLN A 299 3.30 -23.53 3.27
CA GLN A 299 1.85 -23.69 3.19
C GLN A 299 1.23 -22.41 2.61
N PRO A 300 0.63 -22.46 1.41
CA PRO A 300 0.03 -21.30 0.78
C PRO A 300 -1.33 -20.93 1.39
N ASN A 301 -1.75 -19.67 1.21
CA ASN A 301 -3.06 -19.14 1.63
C ASN A 301 -4.27 -19.88 1.03
N GLN A 302 -4.11 -20.56 -0.11
CA GLN A 302 -5.21 -21.25 -0.79
C GLN A 302 -5.83 -22.35 0.09
N GLY A 303 -7.14 -22.25 0.32
CA GLY A 303 -7.91 -23.25 1.06
C GLY A 303 -7.97 -23.06 2.58
N MET A 304 -7.49 -21.93 3.11
CA MET A 304 -7.31 -21.72 4.57
C MET A 304 -8.43 -20.94 5.27
N ASN A 305 -9.65 -20.95 4.71
CA ASN A 305 -10.87 -20.42 5.34
C ASN A 305 -10.73 -19.01 5.95
N GLY A 306 -10.16 -18.06 5.19
CA GLY A 306 -10.09 -16.65 5.57
C GLY A 306 -8.88 -16.25 6.43
N CYS A 307 -8.07 -17.20 6.89
CA CYS A 307 -6.75 -16.89 7.45
C CYS A 307 -5.78 -16.62 6.29
N LYS A 308 -5.25 -15.39 6.21
CA LYS A 308 -4.28 -14.97 5.19
C LYS A 308 -2.95 -14.63 5.85
N TRP A 309 -1.87 -15.29 5.47
CA TRP A 309 -0.48 -14.99 5.81
C TRP A 309 0.08 -13.88 4.91
N SER A 310 1.12 -13.19 5.38
CA SER A 310 1.91 -12.31 4.51
C SER A 310 2.68 -13.16 3.48
N GLY A 311 3.22 -12.54 2.43
CA GLY A 311 3.86 -13.28 1.32
C GLY A 311 3.02 -14.32 0.56
N ASP A 312 1.72 -14.45 0.87
CA ASP A 312 0.80 -15.50 0.42
C ASP A 312 1.06 -16.93 0.93
N ALA A 313 1.96 -17.11 1.91
CA ALA A 313 2.29 -18.40 2.49
C ALA A 313 2.79 -18.29 3.94
N GLN A 314 2.92 -19.42 4.62
CA GLN A 314 3.68 -19.54 5.87
C GLN A 314 4.73 -20.65 5.77
N LEU A 315 5.75 -20.61 6.62
CA LEU A 315 6.64 -21.73 6.87
C LEU A 315 6.01 -22.66 7.91
N LEU A 316 5.80 -23.92 7.53
CA LEU A 316 5.26 -24.95 8.41
C LEU A 316 6.38 -25.92 8.83
N VAL A 317 6.54 -26.05 10.15
CA VAL A 317 7.46 -26.97 10.80
C VAL A 317 6.65 -28.12 11.42
N ASP A 318 6.89 -29.33 10.95
CA ASP A 318 6.34 -30.55 11.53
C ASP A 318 7.30 -31.11 12.58
N SER A 319 6.85 -31.24 13.83
CA SER A 319 7.62 -31.88 14.90
C SER A 319 6.93 -33.13 15.45
N SER A 320 7.73 -34.04 16.01
CA SER A 320 7.29 -35.33 16.55
C SER A 320 7.14 -35.35 18.08
N GLY A 321 7.85 -34.48 18.80
CA GLY A 321 7.69 -34.34 20.24
C GLY A 321 8.70 -33.41 20.93
N PRO A 322 8.68 -33.34 22.27
CA PRO A 322 9.57 -32.47 23.04
C PRO A 322 11.06 -32.75 22.75
N GLY A 323 11.82 -31.67 22.54
CA GLY A 323 13.24 -31.71 22.18
C GLY A 323 13.52 -31.57 20.68
N ASP A 324 12.51 -31.72 19.83
CA ASP A 324 12.61 -31.37 18.41
C ASP A 324 12.81 -29.86 18.26
N ARG A 325 13.61 -29.47 17.26
CA ARG A 325 14.01 -28.09 17.05
C ARG A 325 13.79 -27.65 15.61
N PHE A 326 13.63 -26.34 15.47
CA PHE A 326 13.75 -25.59 14.23
C PHE A 326 14.78 -24.48 14.43
N ARG A 327 15.61 -24.24 13.42
CA ARG A 327 16.55 -23.13 13.35
C ARG A 327 16.50 -22.49 11.97
N ALA A 328 16.57 -21.18 11.91
CA ALA A 328 16.81 -20.46 10.67
C ALA A 328 17.69 -19.23 10.92
N THR A 329 18.53 -18.92 9.94
CA THR A 329 19.38 -17.72 9.97
C THR A 329 18.68 -16.58 9.23
N PHE A 330 18.69 -15.39 9.83
CA PHE A 330 18.31 -14.14 9.18
C PHE A 330 19.45 -13.12 9.33
N ASP A 331 19.59 -12.22 8.36
CA ASP A 331 20.67 -11.22 8.35
C ASP A 331 20.13 -9.83 8.71
N LEU A 332 20.90 -9.10 9.53
CA LEU A 332 20.73 -7.67 9.76
C LEU A 332 21.76 -6.90 8.94
N ASP A 333 21.33 -5.88 8.21
CA ASP A 333 22.21 -4.99 7.46
C ASP A 333 22.88 -3.92 8.34
N ARG A 334 22.52 -3.84 9.63
CA ARG A 334 23.06 -2.89 10.59
C ARG A 334 22.85 -3.30 12.05
N ALA A 335 23.82 -2.98 12.89
CA ALA A 335 23.71 -3.16 14.34
C ALA A 335 22.77 -2.12 14.98
N GLY A 336 22.09 -2.48 16.07
CA GLY A 336 21.25 -1.54 16.83
C GLY A 336 20.36 -2.21 17.88
N PRO A 337 19.66 -1.40 18.71
CA PRO A 337 18.55 -1.90 19.51
C PRO A 337 17.32 -2.14 18.62
N TRP A 338 16.71 -3.30 18.75
CA TRP A 338 15.57 -3.76 17.96
C TRP A 338 14.47 -4.25 18.89
N SER A 339 13.26 -3.73 18.71
CA SER A 339 12.03 -4.43 19.05
C SER A 339 11.75 -5.47 17.96
N MET A 340 11.23 -6.63 18.31
CA MET A 340 10.93 -7.68 17.34
C MET A 340 9.53 -8.23 17.60
N ALA A 341 8.86 -8.69 16.54
CA ALA A 341 7.61 -9.41 16.65
C ALA A 341 7.60 -10.62 15.71
N LEU A 342 7.07 -11.74 16.17
CA LEU A 342 6.94 -12.95 15.36
C LEU A 342 5.46 -13.31 15.24
N THR A 343 4.94 -13.33 14.02
CA THR A 343 3.59 -13.83 13.76
C THR A 343 3.63 -15.35 13.56
N VAL A 344 2.86 -16.05 14.38
CA VAL A 344 2.70 -17.50 14.33
C VAL A 344 1.28 -17.89 13.99
N SER A 345 1.13 -19.04 13.34
CA SER A 345 -0.17 -19.69 13.20
C SER A 345 -0.49 -20.52 14.42
N LYS A 346 -1.77 -20.53 14.76
CA LYS A 346 -2.34 -21.37 15.79
C LYS A 346 -3.41 -22.26 15.21
N ASP A 347 -3.32 -23.55 15.47
CA ASP A 347 -4.28 -24.54 14.98
C ASP A 347 -4.42 -25.74 15.93
N ARG A 348 -5.20 -26.73 15.51
CA ARG A 348 -5.50 -27.91 16.33
C ARG A 348 -4.30 -28.82 16.55
N ASP A 349 -3.25 -28.66 15.74
CA ASP A 349 -2.05 -29.48 15.71
C ASP A 349 -0.87 -28.75 16.38
N GLY A 350 -1.06 -27.52 16.88
CA GLY A 350 -0.02 -26.67 17.45
C GLY A 350 0.71 -27.24 18.67
N GLY A 351 2.03 -27.03 18.75
CA GLY A 351 2.87 -27.37 19.91
C GLY A 351 3.06 -26.22 20.90
N GLN A 352 3.88 -26.47 21.93
CA GLN A 352 4.42 -25.44 22.83
C GLN A 352 5.92 -25.30 22.59
N TYR A 353 6.37 -24.08 22.28
CA TYR A 353 7.74 -23.81 21.82
C TYR A 353 8.45 -22.81 22.71
N LEU A 354 9.65 -23.15 23.16
CA LEU A 354 10.59 -22.17 23.68
C LEU A 354 11.33 -21.52 22.50
N LEU A 355 11.18 -20.20 22.36
CA LEU A 355 11.82 -19.42 21.31
C LEU A 355 13.10 -18.78 21.83
N SER A 356 14.12 -18.69 20.98
CA SER A 356 15.36 -17.98 21.26
C SER A 356 15.94 -17.30 20.02
N VAL A 357 16.65 -16.19 20.24
CA VAL A 357 17.48 -15.53 19.23
C VAL A 357 18.93 -15.58 19.70
N ASP A 358 19.83 -16.09 18.85
CA ASP A 358 21.24 -16.34 19.16
C ASP A 358 21.47 -17.17 20.43
N GLY A 359 20.58 -18.14 20.65
CA GLY A 359 20.61 -19.04 21.81
C GLY A 359 20.09 -18.43 23.11
N GLU A 360 19.65 -17.17 23.11
CA GLU A 360 19.02 -16.55 24.27
C GLU A 360 17.49 -16.56 24.14
N ALA A 361 16.81 -17.07 25.17
CA ALA A 361 15.36 -17.14 25.18
C ALA A 361 14.70 -15.76 25.02
N VAL A 362 13.63 -15.70 24.22
CA VAL A 362 12.86 -14.47 23.97
C VAL A 362 11.53 -14.44 24.72
N GLY A 363 11.37 -15.28 25.75
CA GLY A 363 10.18 -15.30 26.59
C GLY A 363 9.87 -16.69 27.15
N PRO A 364 8.72 -16.84 27.84
CA PRO A 364 8.20 -18.15 28.21
C PRO A 364 7.79 -18.95 26.96
N PRO A 365 7.61 -20.28 27.08
CA PRO A 365 7.10 -21.08 25.98
C PRO A 365 5.78 -20.57 25.41
N VAL A 366 5.69 -20.54 24.09
CA VAL A 366 4.52 -20.09 23.35
C VAL A 366 3.69 -21.29 22.95
N ASP A 367 2.42 -21.28 23.32
CA ASP A 367 1.44 -22.28 22.93
C ASP A 367 0.78 -21.89 21.60
N THR A 368 0.98 -22.70 20.55
CA THR A 368 0.36 -22.50 19.23
C THR A 368 -0.93 -23.30 19.05
N TYR A 369 -1.47 -23.93 20.09
CA TYR A 369 -2.76 -24.61 19.99
C TYR A 369 -3.94 -23.61 19.88
N ARG A 370 -4.87 -23.90 18.96
CA ARG A 370 -6.21 -23.32 18.90
C ARG A 370 -7.17 -24.26 18.16
N PRO A 371 -8.43 -24.43 18.59
CA PRO A 371 -9.38 -25.33 17.91
C PRO A 371 -9.71 -24.92 16.46
N ALA A 372 -9.48 -23.66 16.09
CA ALA A 372 -9.66 -23.15 14.73
C ALA A 372 -8.43 -22.32 14.35
N LEU A 373 -8.04 -22.39 13.07
CA LEU A 373 -6.89 -21.69 12.53
C LEU A 373 -6.99 -20.17 12.80
N ALA A 374 -5.92 -19.60 13.35
CA ALA A 374 -5.79 -18.16 13.54
C ALA A 374 -4.32 -17.75 13.59
N ARG A 375 -4.06 -16.46 13.40
CA ARG A 375 -2.72 -15.89 13.63
C ARG A 375 -2.63 -15.22 14.98
N GLN A 376 -1.42 -15.22 15.54
CA GLN A 376 -1.05 -14.44 16.71
C GLN A 376 0.31 -13.82 16.48
N THR A 377 0.39 -12.50 16.61
CA THR A 377 1.67 -11.78 16.65
C THR A 377 2.20 -11.76 18.08
N LEU A 378 3.42 -12.25 18.26
CA LEU A 378 4.13 -12.33 19.53
C LEU A 378 5.11 -11.17 19.60
N THR A 379 4.94 -10.25 20.53
CA THR A 379 5.98 -9.24 20.81
C THR A 379 7.13 -9.91 21.56
N LEU A 380 8.33 -9.83 20.99
CA LEU A 380 9.56 -10.33 21.59
C LEU A 380 10.26 -9.17 22.34
N PRO A 381 11.07 -9.46 23.37
CA PRO A 381 11.82 -8.46 24.10
C PRO A 381 12.78 -7.68 23.21
N ASP A 382 12.92 -6.37 23.48
CA ASP A 382 13.91 -5.51 22.84
C ASP A 382 15.32 -6.09 23.03
N ARG A 383 16.12 -6.12 21.97
CA ARG A 383 17.49 -6.66 21.96
C ARG A 383 18.43 -5.78 21.16
N VAL A 384 19.68 -5.67 21.63
CA VAL A 384 20.75 -5.08 20.82
C VAL A 384 21.36 -6.20 19.98
N LEU A 385 21.21 -6.11 18.67
CA LEU A 385 21.74 -7.09 17.71
C LEU A 385 22.84 -6.44 16.87
N SER A 386 23.83 -7.24 16.47
CA SER A 386 24.92 -6.82 15.59
C SER A 386 24.46 -6.71 14.14
N GLU A 387 25.31 -6.16 13.27
CA GLU A 387 25.18 -6.35 11.83
C GLU A 387 25.63 -7.77 11.47
N GLY A 388 24.97 -8.41 10.52
CA GLY A 388 25.26 -9.76 10.04
C GLY A 388 24.25 -10.81 10.48
N PRO A 389 24.64 -12.11 10.48
CA PRO A 389 23.73 -13.22 10.68
C PRO A 389 23.31 -13.41 12.13
N HIS A 390 22.04 -13.73 12.32
CA HIS A 390 21.40 -14.05 13.59
C HIS A 390 20.54 -15.31 13.45
N VAL A 391 20.41 -16.08 14.52
CA VAL A 391 19.70 -17.37 14.50
C VAL A 391 18.42 -17.31 15.32
N LEU A 392 17.28 -17.50 14.65
CA LEU A 392 16.01 -17.81 15.32
C LEU A 392 15.93 -19.32 15.56
N GLU A 393 15.72 -19.73 16.81
CA GLU A 393 15.49 -21.13 17.19
C GLU A 393 14.14 -21.28 17.91
N ALA A 394 13.44 -22.38 17.60
CA ALA A 394 12.26 -22.83 18.31
C ALA A 394 12.45 -24.29 18.75
N VAL A 395 12.30 -24.56 20.05
CA VAL A 395 12.41 -25.92 20.62
C VAL A 395 11.06 -26.35 21.19
N VAL A 396 10.57 -27.51 20.78
CA VAL A 396 9.34 -28.10 21.35
C VAL A 396 9.59 -28.43 22.82
N VAL A 397 8.79 -27.85 23.71
CA VAL A 397 8.82 -28.18 25.15
C VAL A 397 7.60 -28.97 25.60
N GLY A 398 6.55 -29.01 24.79
CA GLY A 398 5.31 -29.68 25.10
C GLY A 398 4.23 -29.39 24.07
N ARG A 399 2.97 -29.59 24.46
CA ARG A 399 1.77 -29.18 23.72
C ARG A 399 0.59 -29.08 24.69
N ASP A 400 -0.43 -28.32 24.31
CA ASP A 400 -1.73 -28.38 25.00
C ASP A 400 -2.27 -29.82 24.95
N PRO A 401 -2.86 -30.38 26.04
CA PRO A 401 -3.43 -31.72 26.05
C PRO A 401 -4.50 -31.98 24.98
N ARG A 402 -5.10 -30.92 24.43
CA ARG A 402 -6.12 -30.97 23.37
C ARG A 402 -5.52 -30.89 21.97
N SER A 403 -4.23 -30.59 21.85
CA SER A 403 -3.54 -30.55 20.56
C SER A 403 -3.32 -31.96 20.02
N ALA A 404 -3.55 -32.13 18.72
CA ALA A 404 -3.33 -33.39 18.02
C ALA A 404 -1.86 -33.58 17.60
N GLY A 405 -1.04 -32.51 17.57
CA GLY A 405 0.31 -32.53 17.02
C GLY A 405 1.31 -31.66 17.78
N PHE A 406 2.40 -31.34 17.09
CA PHE A 406 3.43 -30.38 17.47
C PHE A 406 3.82 -29.56 16.23
N ALA A 407 2.82 -28.95 15.58
CA ALA A 407 3.04 -28.07 14.44
C ALA A 407 3.44 -26.66 14.91
N LEU A 408 4.34 -26.03 14.15
CA LEU A 408 4.64 -24.61 14.27
C LEU A 408 4.52 -23.97 12.90
N GLY A 409 3.56 -23.07 12.76
CA GLY A 409 3.46 -22.19 11.60
C GLY A 409 4.09 -20.84 11.91
N LEU A 410 5.02 -20.39 11.07
CA LEU A 410 5.68 -19.09 11.14
C LEU A 410 5.27 -18.29 9.90
N ASP A 411 4.78 -17.08 10.11
CA ASP A 411 4.30 -16.18 9.04
C ASP A 411 5.38 -15.15 8.73
N VAL A 412 5.60 -14.20 9.64
CA VAL A 412 6.55 -13.11 9.44
C VAL A 412 7.26 -12.75 10.74
N LEU A 413 8.55 -12.45 10.62
CA LEU A 413 9.37 -11.84 11.67
C LEU A 413 9.54 -10.36 11.35
N GLU A 414 9.00 -9.49 12.20
CA GLU A 414 9.07 -8.03 12.09
C GLU A 414 10.15 -7.50 13.05
N PHE A 415 10.91 -6.52 12.60
CA PHE A 415 11.93 -5.82 13.37
C PHE A 415 11.65 -4.34 13.34
N ASP A 416 11.71 -3.68 14.49
CA ASP A 416 11.63 -2.23 14.63
C ASP A 416 12.82 -1.72 15.42
N ARG A 417 13.68 -0.91 14.80
CA ARG A 417 14.82 -0.32 15.49
C ARG A 417 14.35 0.78 16.41
N ARG A 418 14.91 0.77 17.63
CA ARG A 418 14.60 1.75 18.65
C ARG A 418 15.49 2.96 18.44
N THR A 419 14.89 4.14 18.34
CA THR A 419 15.64 5.38 18.48
C THR A 419 16.12 5.49 19.92
N ALA A 420 17.42 5.76 20.08
CA ALA A 420 18.11 5.84 21.38
C ALA A 420 17.59 6.99 22.26
#